data_AF-A0A970KUC1-F1
#
_entry.id   AF-A0A970KUC1-F1
#
_cell.length_a   1.000
_cell.length_b   1.000
_cell.length_c   1.000
_cell.angle_alpha   90.00
_cell.angle_beta   90.00
_cell.angle_gamma   90.00
#
_symmetry.space_group_name_H-M   'P 1'
#
loop_
_entity.id
_entity.type
_entity.pdbx_description
1 polymer ?
#
loop_
_entity_poly.entity_id
_entity_poly.type
_entity_poly.pdbx_seq_one_letter_code
_entity_poly.pdbx_strand_id
1 'polypeptide(L)'
;MKKRKGSTLLLTLMVFSILMIFGTFILNFMVTENKQSFSYQYKTQAYYIARGGAVAVEAAILKMDEEQIEQLEDELKEKREITLNDIDIEGNKAIVTLRKEDEKLYIESLGRVGDVVDKVVKVMEKESTSTETVEIDMAVFSHGDIVISNGKIEGDIGTNGDITISNNPTITGKAYLAENSKFTGPDWWLRDKWSDDRAVRISTERNYSIPVFSNYIEEAEENSIPEFPKFENYPSSLPLSPVLNFDNVDEITVDSNGRYEKINIPWGKTLVIDASERAINIWTEELSVYQILVKGSHEVNIHIKSKFTTNSGSQRCIFRENHNSNINIYFSGGEISLNSPKGIYANIYIKTNISNIKFNNSQVFGDVYIYNSNFETSGNQDIGIKGNIFSKSGNIKIPNGYVDGNIYSYNGNVELSGSASMYGNIYSFSGNVVINGSGMMKGSIYVNNGNTVISGSGRVVEGNLYVNSGNIEFKGSGIIYGNIISSGIDNDIKMGSNGTPLTVRGIIYAPQSNIVFTNNSPVAGGIVGKTISITGNVDIKYNSDNIDTSLIKVGSSTSTHWEYKAGYFQ
;
A
#
# COMPACT_ATOMS: atom_id res chain seq x y z
N MET A 1 6.87 78.72 46.98
CA MET A 1 7.05 77.91 45.76
C MET A 1 8.09 78.56 44.83
N LYS A 2 9.39 78.20 44.86
CA LYS A 2 10.38 78.73 43.87
C LYS A 2 11.80 78.10 43.84
N LYS A 3 11.98 76.80 44.17
CA LYS A 3 13.29 76.11 44.00
C LYS A 3 13.20 74.64 43.49
N ARG A 4 12.22 74.32 42.64
CA ARG A 4 12.12 72.99 41.99
C ARG A 4 12.00 73.03 40.45
N LYS A 5 12.34 74.16 39.80
CA LYS A 5 12.22 74.31 38.34
C LYS A 5 13.47 73.87 37.55
N GLY A 6 14.64 73.71 38.19
CA GLY A 6 15.87 73.25 37.53
C GLY A 6 16.07 71.74 37.55
N SER A 7 15.65 71.05 38.62
CA SER A 7 15.82 69.59 38.75
C SER A 7 14.90 68.80 37.83
N THR A 8 13.71 69.32 37.50
CA THR A 8 12.78 68.66 36.57
C THR A 8 13.34 68.61 35.16
N LEU A 9 13.99 69.67 34.67
CA LEU A 9 14.60 69.71 33.34
C LEU A 9 15.76 68.70 33.24
N LEU A 10 16.61 68.64 34.27
CA LEU A 10 17.69 67.65 34.38
C LEU A 10 17.16 66.22 34.43
N LEU A 11 16.11 65.96 35.22
CA LEU A 11 15.47 64.65 35.29
C LEU A 11 14.85 64.25 33.93
N THR A 12 14.15 65.17 33.26
CA THR A 12 13.59 64.90 31.93
C THR A 12 14.69 64.63 30.91
N LEU A 13 15.79 65.39 30.92
CA LEU A 13 16.93 65.15 30.04
C LEU A 13 17.59 63.80 30.32
N MET A 14 17.72 63.41 31.59
CA MET A 14 18.25 62.11 31.98
C MET A 14 17.34 60.97 31.54
N VAL A 15 16.03 61.10 31.74
CA VAL A 15 15.02 60.12 31.29
C VAL A 15 14.99 60.02 29.77
N PHE A 16 15.02 61.14 29.05
CA PHE A 16 15.09 61.14 27.59
C PHE A 16 16.40 60.52 27.08
N SER A 17 17.53 60.78 27.73
CA SER A 17 18.81 60.18 27.35
C SER A 17 18.78 58.65 27.53
N ILE A 18 18.22 58.17 28.64
CA ILE A 18 18.04 56.73 28.90
C ILE A 18 17.08 56.12 27.87
N LEU A 19 15.94 56.77 27.58
CA LEU A 19 15.00 56.32 26.56
C LEU A 19 15.61 56.31 25.15
N MET A 20 16.49 57.24 24.84
CA MET A 20 17.18 57.29 23.54
C MET A 20 18.18 56.13 23.40
N ILE A 21 18.91 55.80 24.47
CA ILE A 21 19.78 54.62 24.51
C ILE A 21 18.96 53.34 24.33
N PHE A 22 17.86 53.18 25.08
CA PHE A 22 16.97 52.02 24.91
C PHE A 22 16.33 51.97 23.52
N GLY A 23 15.90 53.11 22.96
CA GLY A 23 15.31 53.19 21.63
C GLY A 23 16.30 52.77 20.53
N THR A 24 17.54 53.24 20.58
CA THR A 24 18.59 52.83 19.63
C THR A 24 18.97 51.36 19.77
N PHE A 25 18.95 50.80 20.98
CA PHE A 25 19.19 49.38 21.23
C PHE A 25 18.09 48.50 20.61
N ILE A 26 16.82 48.86 20.83
CA ILE A 26 15.67 48.12 20.29
C ILE A 26 15.64 48.17 18.75
N LEU A 27 15.94 49.33 18.15
CA LEU A 27 16.01 49.45 16.69
C LEU A 27 17.12 48.58 16.09
N ASN A 28 18.32 48.59 16.68
CA ASN A 28 19.42 47.73 16.22
C ASN A 28 19.08 46.24 16.38
N PHE A 29 18.42 45.88 17.49
CA PHE A 29 17.95 44.51 17.70
C PHE A 29 16.94 44.09 16.63
N MET A 30 15.94 44.93 16.35
CA MET A 30 14.94 44.66 15.30
C MET A 30 15.57 44.53 13.90
N VAL A 31 16.49 45.43 13.52
CA VAL A 31 17.17 45.33 12.22
C VAL A 31 18.00 44.05 12.12
N THR A 32 18.63 43.62 13.21
CA THR A 32 19.44 42.40 13.26
C THR A 32 18.56 41.16 13.16
N GLU A 33 17.49 41.07 13.95
CA GLU A 33 16.48 39.99 13.89
C GLU A 33 15.88 39.88 12.48
N ASN A 34 15.51 41.01 11.86
CA ASN A 34 14.90 41.01 10.54
C ASN A 34 15.89 40.54 9.46
N LYS A 35 17.15 41.00 9.53
CA LYS A 35 18.22 40.51 8.65
C LYS A 35 18.50 39.02 8.83
N GLN A 36 18.47 38.53 10.08
CA GLN A 36 18.64 37.11 10.38
C GLN A 36 17.46 36.27 9.86
N SER A 37 16.22 36.78 9.99
CA SER A 37 15.01 36.15 9.47
C SER A 37 15.03 36.03 7.94
N PHE A 38 15.39 37.10 7.22
CA PHE A 38 15.55 37.04 5.75
C PHE A 38 16.66 36.07 5.33
N SER A 39 17.80 36.08 6.03
CA SER A 39 18.88 35.13 5.75
C SER A 39 18.45 33.69 5.97
N TYR A 40 17.62 33.44 7.00
CA TYR A 40 17.05 32.12 7.26
C TYR A 40 16.07 31.73 6.15
N GLN A 41 15.18 32.63 5.76
CA GLN A 41 14.19 32.39 4.71
C GLN A 41 14.84 32.07 3.35
N TYR A 42 15.86 32.84 2.93
CA TYR A 42 16.60 32.56 1.69
C TYR A 42 17.39 31.27 1.76
N LYS A 43 17.96 30.92 2.92
CA LYS A 43 18.63 29.64 3.11
C LYS A 43 17.65 28.47 2.98
N THR A 44 16.47 28.58 3.60
CA THR A 44 15.41 27.58 3.47
C THR A 44 14.96 27.43 2.01
N GLN A 45 14.78 28.53 1.27
CA GLN A 45 14.43 28.48 -0.15
C GLN A 45 15.53 27.81 -0.99
N ALA A 46 16.80 28.21 -0.79
CA ALA A 46 17.95 27.61 -1.47
C ALA A 46 18.03 26.09 -1.21
N TYR A 47 17.77 25.64 0.02
CA TYR A 47 17.67 24.22 0.36
C TYR A 47 16.57 23.49 -0.42
N TYR A 48 15.36 24.05 -0.52
CA TYR A 48 14.26 23.41 -1.26
C TYR A 48 14.52 23.37 -2.77
N ILE A 49 15.16 24.40 -3.33
CA ILE A 49 15.58 24.42 -4.74
C ILE A 49 16.66 23.36 -4.99
N ALA A 50 17.65 23.26 -4.10
CA ALA A 50 18.68 22.23 -4.15
C ALA A 50 18.04 20.83 -4.10
N ARG A 51 17.09 20.61 -3.18
CA ARG A 51 16.34 19.36 -3.06
C ARG A 51 15.54 19.03 -4.32
N GLY A 52 14.86 20.01 -4.91
CA GLY A 52 14.12 19.85 -6.16
C GLY A 52 15.02 19.40 -7.31
N GLY A 53 16.20 20.02 -7.46
CA GLY A 53 17.18 19.63 -8.47
C GLY A 53 17.66 18.18 -8.32
N ALA A 54 17.97 17.75 -7.09
CA ALA A 54 18.41 16.37 -6.84
C ALA A 54 17.31 15.33 -7.15
N VAL A 55 16.06 15.61 -6.77
CA VAL A 55 14.91 14.72 -7.05
C VAL A 55 14.59 14.65 -8.54
N ALA A 56 14.69 15.78 -9.25
CA ALA A 56 14.41 15.81 -10.69
C ALA A 56 15.40 14.94 -11.49
N VAL A 57 16.69 15.01 -11.12
CA VAL A 57 17.75 14.24 -11.78
C VAL A 57 17.68 12.76 -11.43
N GLU A 58 17.40 12.43 -10.16
CA GLU A 58 17.10 11.04 -9.76
C GLU A 58 15.93 10.46 -10.56
N ALA A 59 14.81 11.19 -10.66
CA ALA A 59 13.65 10.73 -11.41
C ALA A 59 13.93 10.54 -12.91
N ALA A 60 14.93 11.24 -13.46
CA ALA A 60 15.41 11.02 -14.81
C ALA A 60 16.26 9.73 -14.90
N ILE A 61 17.16 9.50 -13.95
CA ILE A 61 17.99 8.29 -13.87
C ILE A 61 17.14 7.04 -13.68
N LEU A 62 16.11 7.09 -12.81
CA LEU A 62 15.19 5.98 -12.59
C LEU A 62 14.33 5.60 -13.81
N LYS A 63 14.30 6.46 -14.84
CA LYS A 63 13.58 6.21 -16.10
C LYS A 63 14.50 5.78 -17.24
N MET A 64 15.81 5.73 -17.01
CA MET A 64 16.78 5.31 -18.02
C MET A 64 16.69 3.80 -18.25
N ASP A 65 16.85 3.38 -19.50
CA ASP A 65 17.05 1.98 -19.84
C ASP A 65 18.52 1.54 -19.62
N GLU A 66 18.81 0.24 -19.76
CA GLU A 66 20.14 -0.34 -19.49
C GLU A 66 21.24 0.31 -20.35
N GLU A 67 20.96 0.58 -21.63
CA GLU A 67 21.92 1.18 -22.56
C GLU A 67 22.25 2.63 -22.13
N GLN A 68 21.24 3.37 -21.67
CA GLN A 68 21.41 4.73 -21.14
C GLN A 68 22.18 4.76 -19.82
N ILE A 69 21.96 3.78 -18.93
CA ILE A 69 22.71 3.65 -17.68
C ILE A 69 24.18 3.32 -17.96
N GLU A 70 24.46 2.41 -18.90
CA GLU A 70 25.83 2.05 -19.29
C GLU A 70 26.57 3.27 -19.88
N GLN A 71 25.92 4.03 -20.76
CA GLN A 71 26.46 5.26 -21.33
C GLN A 71 26.77 6.31 -20.25
N LEU A 72 25.86 6.53 -19.30
CA LEU A 72 26.06 7.45 -18.18
C LEU A 72 27.26 7.02 -17.31
N GLU A 73 27.38 5.72 -17.02
CA GLU A 73 28.48 5.19 -16.24
C GLU A 73 29.83 5.33 -16.94
N ASP A 74 29.88 5.08 -18.25
CA ASP A 74 31.11 5.23 -19.04
C ASP A 74 31.55 6.70 -19.10
N GLU A 75 30.59 7.63 -19.24
CA GLU A 75 30.90 9.06 -19.17
C GLU A 75 31.40 9.46 -17.77
N LEU A 76 30.83 8.92 -16.69
CA LEU A 76 31.29 9.15 -15.32
C LEU A 76 32.67 8.51 -15.03
N LYS A 77 33.00 7.36 -15.64
CA LYS A 77 34.34 6.77 -15.55
C LYS A 77 35.39 7.66 -16.22
N GLU A 78 35.07 8.22 -17.39
CA GLU A 78 35.98 9.08 -18.13
C GLU A 78 36.16 10.45 -17.46
N LYS A 79 35.06 11.11 -17.09
CA LYS A 79 35.05 12.51 -16.62
C LYS A 79 35.11 12.66 -15.10
N ARG A 80 34.89 11.60 -14.32
CA ARG A 80 34.79 11.55 -12.85
C ARG A 80 33.61 12.31 -12.23
N GLU A 81 33.23 13.43 -12.83
CA GLU A 81 32.05 14.21 -12.47
C GLU A 81 31.36 14.77 -13.73
N ILE A 82 30.02 14.83 -13.70
CA ILE A 82 29.22 15.43 -14.76
C ILE A 82 28.36 16.53 -14.13
N THR A 83 28.55 17.78 -14.53
CA THR A 83 27.69 18.89 -14.12
C THR A 83 26.64 19.15 -15.20
N LEU A 84 25.38 19.09 -14.78
CA LEU A 84 24.22 19.39 -15.62
C LEU A 84 24.02 20.90 -15.75
N ASN A 85 23.44 21.32 -16.88
CA ASN A 85 23.10 22.73 -17.12
C ASN A 85 22.11 23.26 -16.07
N ASP A 86 22.12 24.57 -15.85
CA ASP A 86 21.23 25.27 -14.90
C ASP A 86 19.76 24.83 -15.08
N ILE A 87 19.20 24.23 -14.04
CA ILE A 87 17.77 23.91 -13.96
C ILE A 87 17.05 25.13 -13.38
N ASP A 88 16.18 25.76 -14.17
CA ASP A 88 15.36 26.89 -13.74
C ASP A 88 14.12 26.37 -12.98
N ILE A 89 14.00 26.77 -11.71
CA ILE A 89 12.88 26.48 -10.83
C ILE A 89 12.32 27.81 -10.35
N GLU A 90 11.23 28.25 -10.99
CA GLU A 90 10.50 29.49 -10.66
C GLU A 90 11.41 30.75 -10.61
N GLY A 91 12.41 30.84 -11.50
CA GLY A 91 13.33 31.98 -11.58
C GLY A 91 14.57 31.85 -10.70
N ASN A 92 14.73 30.74 -9.98
CA ASN A 92 15.93 30.38 -9.24
C ASN A 92 16.66 29.21 -9.89
N LYS A 93 17.96 29.04 -9.61
CA LYS A 93 18.80 28.06 -10.32
C LYS A 93 19.22 26.92 -9.40
N ALA A 94 19.08 25.70 -9.90
CA ALA A 94 19.73 24.52 -9.35
C ALA A 94 20.85 24.04 -10.29
N ILE A 95 22.03 23.79 -9.72
CA ILE A 95 23.18 23.20 -10.43
C ILE A 95 23.39 21.81 -9.85
N VAL A 96 23.29 20.78 -10.69
CA VAL A 96 23.41 19.39 -10.24
C VAL A 96 24.67 18.76 -10.81
N THR A 97 25.47 18.14 -9.95
CA THR A 97 26.67 17.41 -10.31
C THR A 97 26.51 15.94 -9.91
N LEU A 98 26.75 15.04 -10.86
CA LEU A 98 26.78 13.60 -10.66
C LEU A 98 28.21 13.14 -10.43
N ARG A 99 28.41 12.28 -9.43
CA ARG A 99 29.70 11.66 -9.12
C ARG A 99 29.48 10.20 -8.73
N LYS A 100 30.26 9.28 -9.29
CA LYS A 100 30.22 7.86 -8.93
C LYS A 100 31.39 7.51 -8.01
N GLU A 101 31.10 6.86 -6.89
CA GLU A 101 32.12 6.22 -6.04
C GLU A 101 31.63 4.80 -5.71
N ASP A 102 32.42 3.78 -6.08
CA ASP A 102 32.06 2.37 -5.99
C ASP A 102 30.70 2.07 -6.67
N GLU A 103 29.77 1.43 -5.94
CA GLU A 103 28.40 1.11 -6.37
C GLU A 103 27.39 2.22 -6.02
N LYS A 104 27.87 3.43 -5.71
CA LYS A 104 27.02 4.55 -5.31
C LYS A 104 27.13 5.70 -6.30
N LEU A 105 25.97 6.24 -6.67
CA LEU A 105 25.85 7.45 -7.46
C LEU A 105 25.43 8.60 -6.55
N TYR A 106 26.29 9.61 -6.46
CA TYR A 106 26.07 10.83 -5.69
C TYR A 106 25.51 11.90 -6.61
N ILE A 107 24.33 12.42 -6.27
CA ILE A 107 23.67 13.56 -6.89
C ILE A 107 23.85 14.75 -5.95
N GLU A 108 24.84 15.58 -6.24
CA GLU A 108 25.08 16.83 -5.50
C GLU A 108 24.32 17.97 -6.19
N SER A 109 23.41 18.62 -5.47
CA SER A 109 22.62 19.72 -6.01
C SER A 109 22.85 20.99 -5.20
N LEU A 110 23.18 22.08 -5.90
CA LEU A 110 23.39 23.42 -5.36
C LEU A 110 22.19 24.29 -5.75
N GLY A 111 21.39 24.70 -4.76
CA GLY A 111 20.29 25.63 -4.97
C GLY A 111 20.73 27.05 -4.68
N ARG A 112 20.42 27.98 -5.59
CA ARG A 112 20.80 29.39 -5.47
C ARG A 112 19.59 30.31 -5.46
N VAL A 113 19.50 31.13 -4.42
CA VAL A 113 18.52 32.22 -4.27
C VAL A 113 19.26 33.52 -3.99
N GLY A 114 19.38 34.38 -5.01
CA GLY A 114 20.24 35.57 -4.97
C GLY A 114 21.72 35.21 -4.76
N ASP A 115 22.31 35.68 -3.65
CA ASP A 115 23.68 35.38 -3.23
C ASP A 115 23.78 34.21 -2.23
N VAL A 116 22.64 33.66 -1.79
CA VAL A 116 22.59 32.53 -0.86
C VAL A 116 22.60 31.23 -1.65
N VAL A 117 23.53 30.34 -1.29
CA VAL A 117 23.66 29.00 -1.88
C VAL A 117 23.51 27.98 -0.75
N ASP A 118 22.74 26.92 -1.01
CA ASP A 118 22.69 25.74 -0.16
C ASP A 118 22.92 24.47 -0.98
N LYS A 119 23.42 23.43 -0.32
CA LYS A 119 23.86 22.19 -0.94
C LYS A 119 23.15 21.00 -0.33
N VAL A 120 22.63 20.12 -1.17
CA VAL A 120 22.12 18.81 -0.77
C VAL A 120 22.84 17.72 -1.55
N VAL A 121 23.04 16.57 -0.91
CA VAL A 121 23.60 15.39 -1.56
C VAL A 121 22.59 14.26 -1.43
N LYS A 122 22.23 13.65 -2.56
CA LYS A 122 21.39 12.47 -2.61
C LYS A 122 22.23 11.29 -3.12
N VAL A 123 22.13 10.15 -2.45
CA VAL A 123 22.95 8.96 -2.75
C VAL A 123 22.06 7.85 -3.24
N MET A 124 22.22 7.44 -4.50
CA MET A 124 21.58 6.26 -5.08
C MET A 124 22.52 5.06 -4.97
N GLU A 125 22.00 3.92 -4.56
CA GLU A 125 22.76 2.67 -4.46
C GLU A 125 22.39 1.77 -5.64
N LYS A 126 23.41 1.14 -6.23
CA LYS A 126 23.25 0.22 -7.34
C LYS A 126 22.96 -1.18 -6.81
N GLU A 127 21.92 -1.81 -7.32
CA GLU A 127 21.63 -3.22 -7.03
C GLU A 127 21.68 -4.06 -8.31
N SER A 128 22.08 -5.31 -8.13
CA SER A 128 21.97 -6.32 -9.18
C SER A 128 20.58 -6.93 -9.15
N THR A 129 19.76 -6.66 -10.15
CA THR A 129 18.50 -7.39 -10.36
C THR A 129 18.76 -8.46 -11.40
N SER A 130 18.51 -9.73 -11.08
CA SER A 130 18.52 -10.81 -12.07
C SER A 130 17.08 -11.12 -12.46
N THR A 131 16.75 -10.97 -13.74
CA THR A 131 15.53 -11.52 -14.32
C THR A 131 15.95 -12.55 -15.37
N GLU A 132 16.12 -13.81 -14.95
CA GLU A 132 15.94 -14.87 -15.94
C GLU A 132 14.46 -14.83 -16.33
N THR A 133 14.19 -14.67 -17.63
CA THR A 133 12.83 -14.86 -18.13
C THR A 133 12.50 -16.33 -17.98
N VAL A 134 11.64 -16.66 -17.02
CA VAL A 134 11.09 -18.00 -16.88
C VAL A 134 10.26 -18.30 -18.12
N GLU A 135 10.60 -19.35 -18.86
CA GLU A 135 9.80 -19.79 -20.02
C GLU A 135 8.91 -20.96 -19.64
N ILE A 136 7.59 -20.78 -19.79
CA ILE A 136 6.59 -21.82 -19.54
C ILE A 136 5.98 -22.24 -20.87
N ASP A 137 6.48 -23.36 -21.39
CA ASP A 137 6.15 -23.95 -22.70
C ASP A 137 5.29 -25.24 -22.56
N MET A 138 4.99 -25.67 -21.33
CA MET A 138 4.20 -26.86 -21.03
C MET A 138 2.89 -26.53 -20.31
N ALA A 139 1.88 -27.37 -20.50
CA ALA A 139 0.63 -27.31 -19.74
C ALA A 139 0.88 -27.59 -18.25
N VAL A 140 1.70 -28.62 -17.97
CA VAL A 140 1.98 -29.09 -16.62
C VAL A 140 3.44 -29.50 -16.52
N PHE A 141 4.18 -28.91 -15.58
CA PHE A 141 5.52 -29.35 -15.22
C PHE A 141 5.64 -29.60 -13.72
N SER A 142 6.32 -30.68 -13.33
CA SER A 142 6.65 -30.93 -11.92
C SER A 142 8.11 -31.29 -11.67
N HIS A 143 8.72 -30.70 -10.64
CA HIS A 143 10.06 -31.11 -10.18
C HIS A 143 10.10 -32.51 -9.57
N GLY A 144 8.97 -33.01 -9.10
CA GLY A 144 8.79 -34.37 -8.58
C GLY A 144 7.64 -35.06 -9.29
N ASP A 145 6.94 -35.94 -8.59
CA ASP A 145 5.96 -36.83 -9.23
C ASP A 145 4.69 -36.10 -9.70
N ILE A 146 4.15 -36.62 -10.81
CA ILE A 146 2.84 -36.27 -11.35
C ILE A 146 1.92 -37.48 -11.23
N VAL A 147 0.79 -37.32 -10.53
CA VAL A 147 -0.25 -38.36 -10.43
C VAL A 147 -1.52 -37.86 -11.09
N ILE A 148 -2.01 -38.58 -12.10
CA ILE A 148 -3.21 -38.20 -12.85
C ILE A 148 -4.21 -39.36 -12.83
N SER A 149 -5.30 -39.16 -12.09
CA SER A 149 -6.41 -40.10 -12.06
C SER A 149 -7.45 -39.77 -13.11
N ASN A 150 -7.77 -38.50 -13.32
CA ASN A 150 -8.86 -38.09 -14.21
C ASN A 150 -8.61 -36.69 -14.79
N GLY A 151 -9.53 -36.22 -15.62
CA GLY A 151 -9.47 -34.91 -16.27
C GLY A 151 -8.88 -34.94 -17.67
N LYS A 152 -8.69 -33.75 -18.22
CA LYS A 152 -8.17 -33.50 -19.56
C LYS A 152 -7.04 -32.50 -19.48
N ILE A 153 -5.95 -32.80 -20.19
CA ILE A 153 -4.78 -31.93 -20.32
C ILE A 153 -4.53 -31.71 -21.82
N GLU A 154 -4.77 -30.50 -22.27
CA GLU A 154 -4.45 -30.03 -23.63
C GLU A 154 -3.10 -29.30 -23.63
N GLY A 155 -2.05 -30.04 -23.98
CA GLY A 155 -0.68 -29.54 -24.07
C GLY A 155 0.33 -30.55 -23.54
N ASP A 156 1.59 -30.18 -23.65
CA ASP A 156 2.72 -31.01 -23.22
C ASP A 156 2.80 -31.06 -21.69
N ILE A 157 3.24 -32.20 -21.15
CA ILE A 157 3.49 -32.40 -19.72
C ILE A 157 4.95 -32.79 -19.49
N GLY A 158 5.52 -32.42 -18.35
CA GLY A 158 6.92 -32.76 -18.04
C GLY A 158 7.19 -32.98 -16.56
N THR A 159 8.18 -33.81 -16.25
CA THR A 159 8.60 -34.05 -14.87
C THR A 159 10.06 -34.49 -14.74
N ASN A 160 10.67 -34.19 -13.59
CA ASN A 160 11.93 -34.84 -13.17
C ASN A 160 11.70 -36.08 -12.29
N GLY A 161 10.48 -36.30 -11.78
CA GLY A 161 10.04 -37.50 -11.06
C GLY A 161 9.29 -38.47 -11.97
N ASP A 162 8.35 -39.24 -11.41
CA ASP A 162 7.54 -40.21 -12.15
C ASP A 162 6.18 -39.63 -12.59
N ILE A 163 5.65 -40.11 -13.72
CA ILE A 163 4.24 -39.90 -14.11
C ILE A 163 3.46 -41.19 -13.87
N THR A 164 2.40 -41.10 -13.07
CA THR A 164 1.49 -42.21 -12.77
C THR A 164 0.08 -41.88 -13.21
N ILE A 165 -0.44 -42.64 -14.16
CA ILE A 165 -1.85 -42.64 -14.56
C ILE A 165 -2.58 -43.72 -13.76
N SER A 166 -3.74 -43.40 -13.17
CA SER A 166 -4.46 -44.37 -12.32
C SER A 166 -5.87 -44.72 -12.79
N ASN A 167 -6.50 -43.88 -13.62
CA ASN A 167 -7.85 -44.14 -14.16
C ASN A 167 -7.94 -43.65 -15.62
N ASN A 168 -8.90 -42.78 -16.00
CA ASN A 168 -9.19 -42.48 -17.41
C ASN A 168 -8.98 -41.01 -17.82
N PRO A 169 -7.80 -40.40 -17.57
CA PRO A 169 -7.55 -39.05 -18.04
C PRO A 169 -7.36 -39.00 -19.57
N THR A 170 -7.41 -37.79 -20.13
CA THR A 170 -7.04 -37.52 -21.52
C THR A 170 -5.85 -36.58 -21.57
N ILE A 171 -4.77 -36.98 -22.23
CA ILE A 171 -3.56 -36.17 -22.43
C ILE A 171 -3.30 -36.10 -23.93
N THR A 172 -3.30 -34.89 -24.50
CA THR A 172 -3.13 -34.71 -25.95
C THR A 172 -1.67 -34.47 -26.36
N GLY A 173 -0.87 -33.85 -25.50
CA GLY A 173 0.54 -33.53 -25.77
C GLY A 173 1.51 -34.68 -25.49
N LYS A 174 2.80 -34.35 -25.56
CA LYS A 174 3.92 -35.23 -25.23
C LYS A 174 4.22 -35.22 -23.73
N ALA A 175 4.87 -36.27 -23.25
CA ALA A 175 5.40 -36.36 -21.90
C ALA A 175 6.94 -36.27 -21.93
N TYR A 176 7.50 -35.21 -21.34
CA TYR A 176 8.94 -35.03 -21.18
C TYR A 176 9.37 -35.57 -19.81
N LEU A 177 10.26 -36.55 -19.83
CA LEU A 177 10.64 -37.30 -18.64
C LEU A 177 12.15 -37.25 -18.49
N ALA A 178 12.65 -37.05 -17.26
CA ALA A 178 14.07 -37.25 -17.00
C ALA A 178 14.49 -38.69 -17.34
N GLU A 179 15.81 -38.88 -17.54
CA GLU A 179 16.38 -40.13 -18.07
C GLU A 179 15.90 -41.39 -17.31
N ASN A 180 15.77 -41.29 -15.98
CA ASN A 180 15.40 -42.41 -15.10
C ASN A 180 13.92 -42.42 -14.67
N SER A 181 13.15 -41.41 -15.05
CA SER A 181 11.73 -41.29 -14.69
C SER A 181 10.89 -42.40 -15.31
N LYS A 182 9.78 -42.77 -14.68
CA LYS A 182 8.84 -43.76 -15.20
C LYS A 182 7.56 -43.07 -15.66
N PHE A 183 7.01 -43.60 -16.75
CA PHE A 183 5.64 -43.33 -17.16
C PHE A 183 4.86 -44.62 -16.96
N THR A 184 3.92 -44.61 -16.02
CA THR A 184 3.15 -45.81 -15.66
C THR A 184 1.66 -45.55 -15.79
N GLY A 185 0.92 -46.57 -16.16
CA GLY A 185 -0.53 -46.52 -16.26
C GLY A 185 -1.12 -47.92 -16.40
N PRO A 186 -2.45 -48.08 -16.25
CA PRO A 186 -3.10 -49.34 -16.51
C PRO A 186 -2.90 -49.78 -17.97
N ASP A 187 -2.67 -51.07 -18.21
CA ASP A 187 -2.43 -51.63 -19.56
C ASP A 187 -3.49 -51.20 -20.59
N TRP A 188 -4.76 -51.15 -20.15
CA TRP A 188 -5.86 -50.73 -21.02
C TRP A 188 -5.74 -49.26 -21.43
N TRP A 189 -5.29 -48.38 -20.54
CA TRP A 189 -5.15 -46.96 -20.84
C TRP A 189 -3.94 -46.72 -21.74
N LEU A 190 -2.81 -47.38 -21.43
CA LEU A 190 -1.60 -47.28 -22.25
C LEU A 190 -1.86 -47.75 -23.69
N ARG A 191 -2.60 -48.86 -23.87
CA ARG A 191 -2.95 -49.38 -25.20
C ARG A 191 -3.93 -48.47 -25.96
N ASP A 192 -4.93 -47.93 -25.28
CA ASP A 192 -6.08 -47.28 -25.96
C ASP A 192 -5.96 -45.74 -26.02
N LYS A 193 -5.14 -45.14 -25.16
CA LYS A 193 -5.04 -43.67 -24.96
C LYS A 193 -3.62 -43.13 -25.01
N TRP A 194 -2.61 -44.00 -25.02
CA TRP A 194 -1.20 -43.63 -25.08
C TRP A 194 -0.51 -44.22 -26.30
N SER A 195 0.58 -43.56 -26.72
CA SER A 195 1.46 -44.03 -27.77
C SER A 195 2.88 -43.72 -27.32
N ASP A 196 3.75 -44.72 -27.36
CA ASP A 196 5.09 -44.66 -26.75
C ASP A 196 5.98 -43.57 -27.39
N ASP A 197 5.72 -43.20 -28.64
CA ASP A 197 6.40 -42.11 -29.35
C ASP A 197 6.12 -40.71 -28.75
N ARG A 198 5.10 -40.58 -27.90
CA ARG A 198 4.81 -39.34 -27.15
C ARG A 198 5.62 -39.20 -25.87
N ALA A 199 6.33 -40.23 -25.43
CA ALA A 199 7.27 -40.13 -24.31
C ALA A 199 8.65 -39.69 -24.81
N VAL A 200 9.09 -38.50 -24.38
CA VAL A 200 10.38 -37.92 -24.74
C VAL A 200 11.30 -37.94 -23.53
N ARG A 201 12.49 -38.51 -23.69
CA ARG A 201 13.52 -38.51 -22.65
C ARG A 201 14.41 -37.29 -22.77
N ILE A 202 14.61 -36.59 -21.65
CA ILE A 202 15.54 -35.47 -21.56
C ILE A 202 16.75 -35.88 -20.70
N SER A 203 17.95 -35.57 -21.19
CA SER A 203 19.24 -35.91 -20.54
C SER A 203 19.58 -35.02 -19.35
N THR A 204 18.84 -33.92 -19.19
CA THR A 204 19.06 -32.94 -18.13
C THR A 204 17.71 -32.61 -17.51
N GLU A 205 17.65 -32.71 -16.19
CA GLU A 205 16.47 -32.30 -15.43
C GLU A 205 16.16 -30.83 -15.70
N ARG A 206 14.89 -30.52 -15.91
CA ARG A 206 14.46 -29.14 -16.08
C ARG A 206 14.21 -28.54 -14.71
N ASN A 207 14.71 -27.34 -14.48
CA ASN A 207 14.58 -26.67 -13.19
C ASN A 207 13.88 -25.32 -13.36
N TYR A 208 12.81 -25.12 -12.60
CA TYR A 208 12.15 -23.82 -12.44
C TYR A 208 12.54 -23.21 -11.09
N SER A 209 13.15 -22.03 -11.12
CA SER A 209 13.69 -21.36 -9.94
C SER A 209 12.59 -20.78 -9.04
N ILE A 210 12.83 -20.78 -7.73
CA ILE A 210 11.90 -20.22 -6.74
C ILE A 210 11.73 -18.71 -7.02
N PRO A 211 10.49 -18.21 -7.06
CA PRO A 211 10.28 -16.78 -7.28
C PRO A 211 10.71 -15.97 -6.04
N VAL A 212 11.39 -14.84 -6.25
CA VAL A 212 11.87 -13.96 -5.18
C VAL A 212 10.71 -13.11 -4.67
N PHE A 213 10.30 -13.36 -3.42
CA PHE A 213 9.14 -12.67 -2.86
C PHE A 213 9.40 -11.22 -2.45
N SER A 214 10.63 -10.91 -1.99
CA SER A 214 11.02 -9.54 -1.58
C SER A 214 10.74 -8.54 -2.70
N ASN A 215 11.03 -8.94 -3.94
CA ASN A 215 10.84 -8.08 -5.11
C ASN A 215 9.37 -7.85 -5.47
N TYR A 216 8.43 -8.75 -5.15
CA TYR A 216 6.99 -8.47 -5.36
C TYR A 216 6.43 -7.52 -4.31
N ILE A 217 7.04 -7.49 -3.13
CA ILE A 217 6.76 -6.52 -2.08
C ILE A 217 7.46 -5.18 -2.38
N GLU A 218 8.67 -5.20 -2.97
CA GLU A 218 9.44 -3.99 -3.34
C GLU A 218 8.95 -3.35 -4.66
N GLU A 219 8.55 -4.13 -5.67
CA GLU A 219 7.90 -3.61 -6.90
C GLU A 219 6.46 -3.14 -6.65
N ALA A 220 5.79 -3.67 -5.63
CA ALA A 220 4.48 -3.19 -5.20
C ALA A 220 4.54 -1.90 -4.34
N GLU A 221 5.57 -1.07 -4.59
CA GLU A 221 5.99 0.18 -3.94
C GLU A 221 6.90 0.00 -2.71
N GLU A 222 7.96 0.82 -2.68
CA GLU A 222 9.26 0.75 -1.96
C GLU A 222 9.22 0.59 -0.42
N ASN A 223 8.04 0.43 0.19
CA ASN A 223 7.78 -0.03 1.56
C ASN A 223 6.30 -0.43 1.65
N SER A 224 5.92 -1.52 0.99
CA SER A 224 4.51 -1.87 0.69
C SER A 224 3.62 -2.18 1.92
N ILE A 225 4.13 -2.01 3.13
CA ILE A 225 3.29 -1.71 4.29
C ILE A 225 3.81 -0.41 4.92
N PRO A 226 3.11 0.73 4.73
CA PRO A 226 3.52 2.02 5.27
C PRO A 226 3.67 1.99 6.78
N GLU A 227 4.70 2.67 7.33
CA GLU A 227 4.87 2.79 8.78
C GLU A 227 3.56 3.24 9.41
N PHE A 228 3.07 2.45 10.36
CA PHE A 228 1.82 2.77 11.02
C PHE A 228 1.95 4.11 11.73
N PRO A 229 1.05 5.09 11.49
CA PRO A 229 1.21 6.44 12.01
C PRO A 229 1.27 6.47 13.53
N LYS A 230 1.83 7.55 14.09
CA LYS A 230 1.82 7.77 15.55
C LYS A 230 0.45 8.27 15.97
N PHE A 231 -0.15 7.61 16.97
CA PHE A 231 -1.40 8.09 17.56
C PHE A 231 -1.13 9.31 18.43
N GLU A 232 -1.91 10.37 18.22
CA GLU A 232 -1.77 11.61 18.98
C GLU A 232 -2.40 11.51 20.37
N ASN A 233 -1.68 11.99 21.38
CA ASN A 233 -2.13 11.92 22.77
C ASN A 233 -3.00 13.11 23.15
N TYR A 234 -4.01 12.84 23.98
CA TYR A 234 -4.89 13.84 24.56
C TYR A 234 -4.11 14.74 25.56
N PRO A 235 -4.03 16.08 25.36
CA PRO A 235 -3.26 16.97 26.21
C PRO A 235 -3.98 17.19 27.55
N SER A 236 -3.26 16.98 28.64
CA SER A 236 -3.78 17.18 30.00
C SER A 236 -3.77 18.64 30.46
N SER A 237 -3.03 19.51 29.77
CA SER A 237 -2.73 20.88 30.22
C SER A 237 -3.69 21.97 29.72
N LEU A 238 -4.59 21.67 28.77
CA LEU A 238 -5.53 22.65 28.24
C LEU A 238 -6.76 22.80 29.14
N PRO A 239 -7.21 24.05 29.40
CA PRO A 239 -8.41 24.31 30.19
C PRO A 239 -9.64 23.70 29.51
N LEU A 240 -10.40 22.91 30.27
CA LEU A 240 -11.63 22.28 29.80
C LEU A 240 -12.74 23.34 29.73
N SER A 241 -13.18 23.66 28.52
CA SER A 241 -14.36 24.49 28.31
C SER A 241 -15.63 23.65 28.47
N PRO A 242 -16.71 24.22 29.03
CA PRO A 242 -18.01 23.56 29.04
C PRO A 242 -18.55 23.41 27.60
N VAL A 243 -19.57 22.55 27.48
CA VAL A 243 -20.28 22.14 26.25
C VAL A 243 -20.49 23.29 25.24
N LEU A 244 -20.24 23.02 23.94
CA LEU A 244 -20.66 23.92 22.86
C LEU A 244 -22.20 23.95 22.80
N ASN A 245 -22.80 25.09 23.15
CA ASN A 245 -24.26 25.23 23.22
C ASN A 245 -24.86 25.80 21.92
N PHE A 246 -25.67 24.99 21.23
CA PHE A 246 -26.42 25.37 20.03
C PHE A 246 -27.81 25.97 20.32
N ASP A 247 -28.13 26.27 21.58
CA ASP A 247 -29.38 26.94 21.94
C ASP A 247 -29.49 28.29 21.23
N ASN A 248 -30.57 28.47 20.47
CA ASN A 248 -30.89 29.69 19.71
C ASN A 248 -29.89 30.12 18.61
N VAL A 249 -28.88 29.29 18.30
CA VAL A 249 -27.95 29.55 17.19
C VAL A 249 -27.95 28.38 16.21
N ASP A 250 -27.91 28.66 14.91
CA ASP A 250 -27.85 27.61 13.88
C ASP A 250 -26.42 27.15 13.59
N GLU A 251 -25.45 28.01 13.89
CA GLU A 251 -24.04 27.81 13.60
C GLU A 251 -23.17 28.29 14.76
N ILE A 252 -22.11 27.54 15.07
CA ILE A 252 -21.04 27.94 15.98
C ILE A 252 -19.72 27.82 15.22
N THR A 253 -18.86 28.83 15.31
CA THR A 253 -17.51 28.80 14.70
C THR A 253 -16.44 28.58 15.77
N VAL A 254 -15.53 27.66 15.50
CA VAL A 254 -14.30 27.42 16.27
C VAL A 254 -13.11 27.72 15.35
N ASP A 255 -12.34 28.73 15.72
CA ASP A 255 -11.18 29.22 14.96
C ASP A 255 -9.87 29.00 15.72
N SER A 256 -9.90 28.25 16.83
CA SER A 256 -8.76 28.03 17.72
C SER A 256 -8.81 26.67 18.39
N ASN A 257 -7.63 26.22 18.83
CA ASN A 257 -7.50 24.96 19.55
C ASN A 257 -8.38 25.00 20.81
N GLY A 258 -9.13 23.92 21.05
CA GLY A 258 -10.15 23.91 22.10
C GLY A 258 -10.32 22.54 22.73
N ARG A 259 -10.63 22.53 24.04
CA ARG A 259 -10.95 21.32 24.79
C ARG A 259 -12.35 21.44 25.36
N TYR A 260 -13.19 20.44 25.13
CA TYR A 260 -14.60 20.42 25.50
C TYR A 260 -14.94 19.15 26.28
N GLU A 261 -15.87 19.23 27.22
CA GLU A 261 -16.41 18.04 27.86
C GLU A 261 -17.27 17.25 26.85
N LYS A 262 -18.13 17.97 26.12
CA LYS A 262 -19.04 17.39 25.15
C LYS A 262 -19.27 18.35 24.00
N ILE A 263 -19.25 17.80 22.79
CA ILE A 263 -19.70 18.47 21.57
C ILE A 263 -20.89 17.69 21.04
N ASN A 264 -22.08 18.26 21.16
CA ASN A 264 -23.30 17.67 20.64
C ASN A 264 -23.91 18.64 19.63
N ILE A 265 -23.84 18.29 18.35
CA ILE A 265 -24.36 19.10 17.24
C ILE A 265 -25.73 18.54 16.85
N PRO A 266 -26.84 19.22 17.20
CA PRO A 266 -28.18 18.71 16.94
C PRO A 266 -28.57 18.73 15.46
N TRP A 267 -29.68 18.09 15.13
CA TRP A 267 -30.27 18.13 13.79
C TRP A 267 -30.50 19.58 13.32
N GLY A 268 -30.08 19.88 12.09
CA GLY A 268 -30.19 21.19 11.46
C GLY A 268 -29.12 22.20 11.86
N LYS A 269 -28.25 21.88 12.82
CA LYS A 269 -27.18 22.77 13.31
C LYS A 269 -25.83 22.42 12.68
N THR A 270 -24.94 23.40 12.57
CA THR A 270 -23.61 23.22 11.97
C THR A 270 -22.51 23.74 12.89
N LEU A 271 -21.49 22.92 13.14
CA LEU A 271 -20.22 23.40 13.71
C LEU A 271 -19.30 23.80 12.55
N VAL A 272 -18.83 25.04 12.53
CA VAL A 272 -17.80 25.50 11.60
C VAL A 272 -16.45 25.45 12.29
N ILE A 273 -15.49 24.79 11.66
CA ILE A 273 -14.08 24.82 12.08
C ILE A 273 -13.33 25.68 11.06
N ASP A 274 -12.83 26.82 11.49
CA ASP A 274 -12.10 27.75 10.64
C ASP A 274 -10.58 27.53 10.79
N ALA A 275 -10.04 26.73 9.87
CA ALA A 275 -8.62 26.45 9.71
C ALA A 275 -8.00 27.27 8.56
N SER A 276 -8.52 28.47 8.29
CA SER A 276 -7.99 29.33 7.22
C SER A 276 -6.59 29.87 7.55
N GLU A 277 -6.34 30.16 8.83
CA GLU A 277 -5.08 30.80 9.29
C GLU A 277 -4.08 29.82 9.90
N ARG A 278 -4.53 28.67 10.42
CA ARG A 278 -3.68 27.65 11.09
C ARG A 278 -4.41 26.33 11.27
N ALA A 279 -3.65 25.29 11.61
CA ALA A 279 -4.23 24.01 12.03
C ALA A 279 -5.05 24.16 13.32
N ILE A 280 -6.15 23.41 13.39
CA ILE A 280 -7.08 23.44 14.52
C ILE A 280 -7.15 22.06 15.17
N ASN A 281 -6.92 22.02 16.47
CA ASN A 281 -6.96 20.81 17.28
C ASN A 281 -8.09 20.91 18.31
N ILE A 282 -9.02 19.97 18.25
CA ILE A 282 -10.19 19.90 19.12
C ILE A 282 -10.12 18.62 19.94
N TRP A 283 -10.21 18.74 21.26
CA TRP A 283 -10.27 17.61 22.18
C TRP A 283 -11.64 17.55 22.85
N THR A 284 -12.31 16.40 22.80
CA THR A 284 -13.60 16.21 23.47
C THR A 284 -13.71 14.84 24.13
N GLU A 285 -14.45 14.74 25.24
CA GLU A 285 -14.78 13.41 25.80
C GLU A 285 -15.86 12.73 24.95
N GLU A 286 -16.90 13.48 24.59
CA GLU A 286 -17.99 12.99 23.73
C GLU A 286 -18.16 13.85 22.47
N LEU A 287 -18.32 13.21 21.33
CA LEU A 287 -18.68 13.84 20.07
C LEU A 287 -19.94 13.18 19.50
N SER A 288 -21.00 13.97 19.33
CA SER A 288 -22.23 13.60 18.65
C SER A 288 -22.45 14.56 17.49
N VAL A 289 -22.36 14.06 16.25
CA VAL A 289 -22.31 14.91 15.06
C VAL A 289 -23.55 14.76 14.19
N TYR A 290 -24.19 15.89 13.91
CA TYR A 290 -25.08 16.04 12.76
C TYR A 290 -24.33 16.61 11.54
N GLN A 291 -23.65 17.76 11.70
CA GLN A 291 -22.93 18.41 10.60
C GLN A 291 -21.74 19.26 11.10
N ILE A 292 -20.59 19.10 10.46
CA ILE A 292 -19.38 19.91 10.60
C ILE A 292 -19.01 20.48 9.22
N LEU A 293 -18.67 21.76 9.16
CA LEU A 293 -18.15 22.45 7.98
C LEU A 293 -16.72 22.88 8.29
N VAL A 294 -15.75 22.48 7.47
CA VAL A 294 -14.36 22.93 7.60
C VAL A 294 -14.07 24.00 6.57
N LYS A 295 -13.49 25.11 7.02
CA LYS A 295 -13.00 26.21 6.18
C LYS A 295 -11.48 26.27 6.27
N GLY A 296 -10.84 26.71 5.18
CA GLY A 296 -9.39 26.76 5.07
C GLY A 296 -8.77 25.45 4.58
N SER A 297 -7.45 25.45 4.41
CA SER A 297 -6.67 24.32 3.89
C SER A 297 -5.74 23.70 4.93
N HIS A 298 -5.68 24.25 6.15
CA HIS A 298 -4.85 23.68 7.21
C HIS A 298 -5.53 22.48 7.86
N GLU A 299 -4.74 21.68 8.57
CA GLU A 299 -5.18 20.44 9.21
C GLU A 299 -6.21 20.69 10.31
N VAL A 300 -7.18 19.77 10.41
CA VAL A 300 -8.16 19.74 11.49
C VAL A 300 -8.09 18.39 12.20
N ASN A 301 -7.67 18.41 13.46
CA ASN A 301 -7.53 17.22 14.29
C ASN A 301 -8.61 17.20 15.36
N ILE A 302 -9.41 16.13 15.40
CA ILE A 302 -10.49 15.95 16.38
C ILE A 302 -10.18 14.70 17.20
N HIS A 303 -9.89 14.88 18.48
CA HIS A 303 -9.58 13.80 19.41
C HIS A 303 -10.78 13.52 20.32
N ILE A 304 -11.22 12.27 20.34
CA ILE A 304 -12.43 11.82 21.02
C ILE A 304 -12.06 10.73 22.00
N LYS A 305 -12.21 11.04 23.29
CA LYS A 305 -11.67 10.19 24.36
C LYS A 305 -12.63 9.12 24.87
N SER A 306 -13.94 9.32 24.76
CA SER A 306 -14.93 8.41 25.37
C SER A 306 -15.99 7.91 24.37
N LYS A 307 -16.71 8.81 23.69
CA LYS A 307 -17.85 8.45 22.82
C LYS A 307 -17.83 9.17 21.49
N PHE A 308 -17.93 8.43 20.38
CA PHE A 308 -18.12 8.98 19.04
C PHE A 308 -19.42 8.48 18.42
N THR A 309 -20.36 9.38 18.15
CA THR A 309 -21.63 9.06 17.51
C THR A 309 -21.90 10.00 16.36
N THR A 310 -22.42 9.44 15.27
CA THR A 310 -22.90 10.21 14.14
C THR A 310 -24.39 9.95 13.94
N ASN A 311 -25.15 11.01 13.67
CA ASN A 311 -26.58 10.91 13.40
C ASN A 311 -26.97 11.74 12.17
N SER A 312 -26.22 11.58 11.08
CA SER A 312 -26.63 12.16 9.79
C SER A 312 -27.70 11.27 9.17
N GLY A 313 -28.92 11.80 9.03
CA GLY A 313 -29.91 11.19 8.14
C GLY A 313 -29.41 11.16 6.68
N SER A 314 -30.16 10.50 5.79
CA SER A 314 -29.76 10.19 4.40
C SER A 314 -29.47 11.38 3.47
N GLN A 315 -29.47 12.63 3.96
CA GLN A 315 -29.47 13.83 3.12
C GLN A 315 -28.17 14.64 3.12
N ARG A 316 -27.25 14.46 4.08
CA ARG A 316 -26.04 15.30 4.19
C ARG A 316 -24.82 14.51 4.66
N CYS A 317 -23.66 14.79 4.07
CA CYS A 317 -22.38 14.35 4.60
C CYS A 317 -22.08 15.05 5.93
N ILE A 318 -21.30 14.37 6.77
CA ILE A 318 -20.99 14.87 8.12
C ILE A 318 -19.97 15.99 8.08
N PHE A 319 -18.95 15.82 7.25
CA PHE A 319 -17.94 16.84 6.99
C PHE A 319 -18.21 17.40 5.60
N ARG A 320 -18.56 18.68 5.51
CA ARG A 320 -18.54 19.44 4.25
C ARG A 320 -17.18 20.10 4.16
N GLU A 321 -16.44 19.79 3.11
CA GLU A 321 -15.19 20.45 2.79
C GLU A 321 -15.46 21.58 1.79
N ASN A 322 -14.83 22.73 2.00
CA ASN A 322 -14.73 23.76 0.97
C ASN A 322 -13.45 23.58 0.12
N HIS A 323 -12.43 22.87 0.65
CA HIS A 323 -11.12 22.62 0.05
C HIS A 323 -10.46 21.35 0.65
N ASN A 324 -9.31 20.91 0.10
CA ASN A 324 -8.49 19.75 0.49
C ASN A 324 -7.88 19.83 1.93
N SER A 325 -8.62 20.30 2.93
CA SER A 325 -8.19 20.28 4.32
C SER A 325 -8.11 18.84 4.83
N ASN A 326 -6.94 18.41 5.32
CA ASN A 326 -6.76 17.10 5.94
C ASN A 326 -7.49 17.06 7.29
N ILE A 327 -8.65 16.39 7.33
CA ILE A 327 -9.42 16.16 8.55
C ILE A 327 -8.98 14.83 9.15
N ASN A 328 -8.55 14.83 10.40
CA ASN A 328 -8.13 13.64 11.14
C ASN A 328 -8.99 13.45 12.40
N ILE A 329 -9.54 12.26 12.57
CA ILE A 329 -10.34 11.90 13.75
C ILE A 329 -9.57 10.84 14.54
N TYR A 330 -9.17 11.17 15.77
CA TYR A 330 -8.49 10.26 16.69
C TYR A 330 -9.47 9.78 17.75
N PHE A 331 -9.87 8.51 17.69
CA PHE A 331 -10.79 7.91 18.65
C PHE A 331 -10.06 6.92 19.57
N SER A 332 -10.19 7.12 20.88
CA SER A 332 -9.64 6.22 21.91
C SER A 332 -10.65 5.72 22.93
N GLY A 333 -11.93 5.97 22.70
CA GLY A 333 -13.01 5.74 23.66
C GLY A 333 -13.60 4.34 23.67
N GLY A 334 -14.57 4.12 24.56
CA GLY A 334 -15.26 2.84 24.76
C GLY A 334 -16.57 2.67 23.98
N GLU A 335 -17.06 3.73 23.33
CA GLU A 335 -18.31 3.69 22.55
C GLU A 335 -18.16 4.39 21.20
N ILE A 336 -18.40 3.66 20.10
CA ILE A 336 -18.44 4.20 18.74
C ILE A 336 -19.68 3.71 18.01
N SER A 337 -20.43 4.63 17.41
CA SER A 337 -21.64 4.33 16.63
C SER A 337 -21.70 5.24 15.42
N LEU A 338 -21.27 4.70 14.27
CA LEU A 338 -21.28 5.42 13.00
C LEU A 338 -22.47 4.98 12.14
N ASN A 339 -23.19 5.97 11.61
CA ASN A 339 -24.33 5.84 10.71
C ASN A 339 -24.36 7.08 9.80
N SER A 340 -23.67 6.98 8.68
CA SER A 340 -23.33 8.13 7.83
C SER A 340 -23.31 7.78 6.35
N PRO A 341 -24.49 7.50 5.75
CA PRO A 341 -24.58 6.99 4.38
C PRO A 341 -24.08 7.98 3.34
N LYS A 342 -24.02 9.28 3.66
CA LYS A 342 -23.54 10.33 2.74
C LYS A 342 -22.07 10.71 2.92
N GLY A 343 -21.36 10.03 3.81
CA GLY A 343 -19.92 10.17 3.92
C GLY A 343 -19.45 10.90 5.16
N ILE A 344 -18.35 10.37 5.69
CA ILE A 344 -17.42 11.00 6.61
C ILE A 344 -16.18 11.32 5.78
N TYR A 345 -15.91 12.60 5.52
CA TYR A 345 -14.73 13.05 4.80
C TYR A 345 -13.65 13.34 5.83
N ALA A 346 -12.87 12.31 6.16
CA ALA A 346 -11.81 12.37 7.16
C ALA A 346 -10.99 11.08 7.16
N ASN A 347 -9.73 11.19 7.57
CA ASN A 347 -8.96 10.06 8.05
C ASN A 347 -9.40 9.69 9.47
N ILE A 348 -9.53 8.40 9.77
CA ILE A 348 -10.01 7.92 11.07
C ILE A 348 -8.96 7.02 11.71
N TYR A 349 -8.47 7.41 12.88
CA TYR A 349 -7.49 6.70 13.68
C TYR A 349 -8.16 6.13 14.93
N ILE A 350 -8.09 4.81 15.12
CA ILE A 350 -8.81 4.12 16.19
C ILE A 350 -7.86 3.30 17.05
N LYS A 351 -7.71 3.73 18.31
CA LYS A 351 -6.94 3.02 19.34
C LYS A 351 -7.77 2.86 20.60
N THR A 352 -8.51 1.77 20.69
CA THR A 352 -9.57 1.56 21.69
C THR A 352 -9.42 0.23 22.43
N ASN A 353 -10.11 0.08 23.55
CA ASN A 353 -10.27 -1.21 24.24
C ASN A 353 -11.49 -2.00 23.73
N ILE A 354 -12.28 -1.45 22.82
CA ILE A 354 -13.41 -2.15 22.17
C ILE A 354 -12.83 -3.27 21.31
N SER A 355 -13.35 -4.49 21.45
CA SER A 355 -12.85 -5.64 20.67
C SER A 355 -13.31 -5.65 19.22
N ASN A 356 -14.52 -5.15 18.92
CA ASN A 356 -15.09 -5.11 17.58
C ASN A 356 -15.75 -3.76 17.31
N ILE A 357 -15.28 -3.05 16.29
CA ILE A 357 -15.83 -1.79 15.80
C ILE A 357 -16.65 -2.07 14.55
N LYS A 358 -17.81 -1.44 14.45
CA LYS A 358 -18.68 -1.55 13.28
C LYS A 358 -18.97 -0.19 12.70
N PHE A 359 -18.73 -0.04 11.40
CA PHE A 359 -19.18 1.12 10.63
C PHE A 359 -20.49 0.74 9.94
N ASN A 360 -21.61 1.19 10.50
CA ASN A 360 -22.94 0.79 10.05
C ASN A 360 -23.49 1.79 9.03
N ASN A 361 -23.93 1.35 7.84
CA ASN A 361 -24.45 2.22 6.76
C ASN A 361 -23.62 3.51 6.58
N SER A 362 -22.29 3.37 6.57
CA SER A 362 -21.37 4.51 6.59
C SER A 362 -20.40 4.46 5.43
N GLN A 363 -20.21 5.60 4.78
CA GLN A 363 -19.13 5.81 3.83
C GLN A 363 -18.02 6.62 4.48
N VAL A 364 -16.77 6.25 4.26
CA VAL A 364 -15.60 7.06 4.65
C VAL A 364 -14.85 7.45 3.38
N PHE A 365 -14.53 8.74 3.28
CA PHE A 365 -13.71 9.33 2.24
C PHE A 365 -12.42 9.78 2.93
N GLY A 366 -11.43 8.90 2.93
CA GLY A 366 -10.22 9.01 3.74
C GLY A 366 -9.75 7.64 4.23
N ASP A 367 -8.56 7.62 4.81
CA ASP A 367 -7.93 6.40 5.29
C ASP A 367 -8.45 6.00 6.68
N VAL A 368 -8.47 4.70 6.96
CA VAL A 368 -8.87 4.13 8.26
C VAL A 368 -7.71 3.38 8.89
N TYR A 369 -7.28 3.82 10.08
CA TYR A 369 -6.17 3.26 10.84
C TYR A 369 -6.67 2.59 12.12
N ILE A 370 -6.49 1.27 12.23
CA ILE A 370 -6.95 0.45 13.35
C ILE A 370 -5.74 -0.10 14.12
N TYR A 371 -5.53 0.38 15.34
CA TYR A 371 -4.35 0.03 16.12
C TYR A 371 -4.49 -1.31 16.86
N ASN A 372 -5.66 -1.63 17.40
CA ASN A 372 -5.82 -2.74 18.36
C ASN A 372 -7.26 -3.27 18.52
N SER A 373 -8.07 -3.26 17.45
CA SER A 373 -9.47 -3.72 17.48
C SER A 373 -9.85 -4.40 16.18
N ASN A 374 -10.83 -5.30 16.18
CA ASN A 374 -11.39 -5.81 14.94
C ASN A 374 -12.28 -4.74 14.29
N PHE A 375 -12.25 -4.66 12.97
CA PHE A 375 -13.04 -3.72 12.19
C PHE A 375 -13.98 -4.47 11.25
N GLU A 376 -15.24 -4.05 11.22
CA GLU A 376 -16.26 -4.59 10.33
C GLU A 376 -17.10 -3.49 9.69
N THR A 377 -17.37 -3.58 8.39
CA THR A 377 -18.45 -2.80 7.76
C THR A 377 -19.79 -3.52 7.93
N SER A 378 -20.88 -2.78 8.17
CA SER A 378 -22.20 -3.39 8.34
C SER A 378 -23.32 -2.56 7.74
N GLY A 379 -24.46 -3.19 7.50
CA GLY A 379 -25.67 -2.57 6.94
C GLY A 379 -25.94 -2.97 5.50
N ASN A 380 -26.86 -2.25 4.84
CA ASN A 380 -27.41 -2.63 3.53
C ASN A 380 -27.38 -1.53 2.47
N GLN A 381 -27.07 -0.28 2.82
CA GLN A 381 -27.06 0.84 1.87
C GLN A 381 -25.89 1.77 2.12
N ASP A 382 -25.28 2.26 1.02
CA ASP A 382 -24.22 3.27 1.04
C ASP A 382 -23.11 2.96 2.06
N ILE A 383 -22.45 1.81 1.91
CA ILE A 383 -21.34 1.36 2.77
C ILE A 383 -20.08 1.29 1.94
N GLY A 384 -19.01 1.90 2.43
CA GLY A 384 -17.70 1.69 1.82
C GLY A 384 -16.63 2.62 2.33
N ILE A 385 -15.40 2.32 1.95
CA ILE A 385 -14.22 3.12 2.25
C ILE A 385 -13.62 3.54 0.91
N LYS A 386 -13.47 4.85 0.69
CA LYS A 386 -12.68 5.43 -0.39
C LYS A 386 -11.39 5.97 0.21
N GLY A 387 -10.37 5.14 0.19
CA GLY A 387 -9.15 5.29 0.97
C GLY A 387 -8.64 3.92 1.41
N ASN A 388 -7.46 3.94 2.01
CA ASN A 388 -6.78 2.74 2.46
C ASN A 388 -7.27 2.32 3.86
N ILE A 389 -7.17 1.02 4.15
CA ILE A 389 -7.43 0.48 5.49
C ILE A 389 -6.12 -0.11 6.03
N PHE A 390 -5.71 0.35 7.21
CA PHE A 390 -4.52 -0.12 7.91
C PHE A 390 -4.94 -0.79 9.21
N SER A 391 -4.51 -2.04 9.44
CA SER A 391 -4.70 -2.72 10.72
C SER A 391 -3.39 -3.27 11.28
N LYS A 392 -3.03 -2.80 12.47
CA LYS A 392 -1.81 -3.25 13.15
C LYS A 392 -1.95 -4.63 13.78
N SER A 393 -3.12 -4.97 14.35
CA SER A 393 -3.32 -6.26 15.01
C SER A 393 -4.73 -6.83 14.99
N GLY A 394 -5.73 -6.08 14.51
CA GLY A 394 -7.12 -6.52 14.52
C GLY A 394 -7.56 -7.07 13.16
N ASN A 395 -8.56 -7.95 13.16
CA ASN A 395 -9.11 -8.48 11.92
C ASN A 395 -9.89 -7.39 11.17
N ILE A 396 -9.83 -7.41 9.83
CA ILE A 396 -10.61 -6.57 8.94
C ILE A 396 -11.65 -7.47 8.27
N LYS A 397 -12.94 -7.11 8.38
CA LYS A 397 -14.03 -7.84 7.75
C LYS A 397 -14.94 -6.91 6.96
N ILE A 398 -15.09 -7.17 5.66
CA ILE A 398 -15.97 -6.41 4.77
C ILE A 398 -17.02 -7.38 4.21
N PRO A 399 -18.18 -7.56 4.87
CA PRO A 399 -19.23 -8.46 4.39
C PRO A 399 -20.14 -7.82 3.32
N ASN A 400 -20.25 -6.49 3.31
CA ASN A 400 -21.02 -5.72 2.34
C ASN A 400 -20.36 -4.35 2.11
N GLY A 401 -20.70 -3.72 0.97
CA GLY A 401 -20.18 -2.42 0.59
C GLY A 401 -18.99 -2.52 -0.37
N TYR A 402 -18.15 -1.48 -0.39
CA TYR A 402 -16.96 -1.45 -1.24
C TYR A 402 -15.72 -0.91 -0.53
N VAL A 403 -14.54 -1.29 -1.01
CA VAL A 403 -13.27 -0.64 -0.69
C VAL A 403 -12.66 -0.15 -2.01
N ASP A 404 -12.39 1.14 -2.10
CA ASP A 404 -11.70 1.79 -3.22
C ASP A 404 -10.39 2.35 -2.67
N GLY A 405 -9.36 1.51 -2.67
CA GLY A 405 -8.10 1.67 -1.94
C GLY A 405 -7.50 0.34 -1.50
N ASN A 406 -6.30 0.38 -0.92
CA ASN A 406 -5.57 -0.81 -0.49
C ASN A 406 -5.90 -1.20 0.95
N ILE A 407 -5.75 -2.49 1.27
CA ILE A 407 -5.83 -3.01 2.64
C ILE A 407 -4.44 -3.47 3.08
N TYR A 408 -3.97 -2.93 4.20
CA TYR A 408 -2.70 -3.28 4.83
C TYR A 408 -2.97 -3.93 6.19
N SER A 409 -2.71 -5.22 6.31
CA SER A 409 -2.86 -5.96 7.56
C SER A 409 -1.53 -6.53 8.04
N TYR A 410 -1.11 -6.09 9.23
CA TYR A 410 0.14 -6.54 9.83
C TYR A 410 -0.01 -7.89 10.53
N ASN A 411 -0.94 -8.00 11.48
CA ASN A 411 -1.14 -9.23 12.26
C ASN A 411 -2.61 -9.70 12.31
N GLY A 412 -3.52 -8.98 11.66
CA GLY A 412 -4.94 -9.34 11.60
C GLY A 412 -5.28 -10.14 10.34
N ASN A 413 -6.34 -10.93 10.39
CA ASN A 413 -6.88 -11.54 9.18
C ASN A 413 -7.67 -10.51 8.35
N VAL A 414 -7.73 -10.71 7.04
CA VAL A 414 -8.57 -9.93 6.12
C VAL A 414 -9.64 -10.84 5.54
N GLU A 415 -10.91 -10.46 5.69
CA GLU A 415 -12.06 -11.17 5.13
C GLU A 415 -12.88 -10.23 4.23
N LEU A 416 -12.90 -10.49 2.92
CA LEU A 416 -13.92 -9.96 2.02
C LEU A 416 -15.00 -11.01 1.85
N SER A 417 -16.23 -10.72 2.26
CA SER A 417 -17.33 -11.67 2.23
C SER A 417 -18.63 -11.08 1.67
N GLY A 418 -19.70 -11.88 1.66
CA GLY A 418 -21.03 -11.47 1.21
C GLY A 418 -21.00 -10.84 -0.19
N SER A 419 -21.51 -9.62 -0.30
CA SER A 419 -21.58 -8.87 -1.57
C SER A 419 -20.46 -7.84 -1.75
N ALA A 420 -19.51 -7.79 -0.82
CA ALA A 420 -18.47 -6.76 -0.80
C ALA A 420 -17.63 -6.75 -2.08
N SER A 421 -17.33 -5.56 -2.60
CA SER A 421 -16.44 -5.37 -3.74
C SER A 421 -15.19 -4.58 -3.37
N MET A 422 -14.08 -4.78 -4.08
CA MET A 422 -12.84 -4.07 -3.82
C MET A 422 -12.15 -3.67 -5.13
N TYR A 423 -11.62 -2.45 -5.15
CA TYR A 423 -10.74 -1.91 -6.18
C TYR A 423 -9.46 -1.46 -5.48
N GLY A 424 -8.41 -2.28 -5.56
CA GLY A 424 -7.17 -2.10 -4.84
C GLY A 424 -6.54 -3.43 -4.41
N ASN A 425 -5.36 -3.35 -3.83
CA ASN A 425 -4.55 -4.50 -3.42
C ASN A 425 -4.75 -4.85 -1.94
N ILE A 426 -4.54 -6.13 -1.60
CA ILE A 426 -4.46 -6.60 -0.21
C ILE A 426 -3.02 -6.98 0.11
N TYR A 427 -2.46 -6.40 1.17
CA TYR A 427 -1.16 -6.73 1.73
C TYR A 427 -1.32 -7.31 3.13
N SER A 428 -1.03 -8.60 3.29
CA SER A 428 -1.09 -9.30 4.59
C SER A 428 0.30 -9.78 5.00
N PHE A 429 0.80 -9.27 6.12
CA PHE A 429 2.13 -9.63 6.60
C PHE A 429 2.14 -10.96 7.38
N SER A 430 1.25 -11.11 8.37
CA SER A 430 1.16 -12.34 9.18
C SER A 430 -0.27 -12.86 9.42
N GLY A 431 -1.24 -12.33 8.68
CA GLY A 431 -2.65 -12.72 8.76
C GLY A 431 -3.12 -13.60 7.61
N ASN A 432 -4.19 -14.37 7.83
CA ASN A 432 -4.85 -15.10 6.75
C ASN A 432 -5.72 -14.14 5.91
N VAL A 433 -5.85 -14.46 4.63
CA VAL A 433 -6.75 -13.74 3.71
C VAL A 433 -7.87 -14.67 3.26
N VAL A 434 -9.12 -14.23 3.45
CA VAL A 434 -10.32 -14.97 3.05
C VAL A 434 -11.13 -14.11 2.10
N ILE A 435 -11.28 -14.55 0.86
CA ILE A 435 -12.16 -13.93 -0.12
C ILE A 435 -13.31 -14.91 -0.37
N ASN A 436 -14.53 -14.56 0.03
CA ASN A 436 -15.71 -15.42 -0.13
C ASN A 436 -16.93 -14.63 -0.62
N GLY A 437 -18.08 -15.29 -0.82
CA GLY A 437 -19.31 -14.62 -1.24
C GLY A 437 -19.41 -14.45 -2.76
N SER A 438 -20.00 -13.33 -3.23
CA SER A 438 -20.39 -13.14 -4.63
C SER A 438 -20.03 -11.77 -5.22
N GLY A 439 -19.33 -10.91 -4.48
CA GLY A 439 -18.85 -9.62 -5.02
C GLY A 439 -17.67 -9.77 -5.98
N MET A 440 -17.00 -8.66 -6.29
CA MET A 440 -15.83 -8.61 -7.19
C MET A 440 -14.61 -7.99 -6.49
N MET A 441 -13.42 -8.51 -6.74
CA MET A 441 -12.16 -7.87 -6.37
C MET A 441 -11.35 -7.59 -7.63
N LYS A 442 -10.96 -6.33 -7.83
CA LYS A 442 -10.00 -5.91 -8.85
C LYS A 442 -8.74 -5.41 -8.16
N GLY A 443 -7.66 -6.15 -8.28
CA GLY A 443 -6.39 -5.91 -7.61
C GLY A 443 -5.76 -7.21 -7.12
N SER A 444 -4.48 -7.13 -6.78
CA SER A 444 -3.67 -8.29 -6.40
C SER A 444 -3.69 -8.54 -4.89
N ILE A 445 -3.40 -9.78 -4.52
CA ILE A 445 -3.30 -10.22 -3.11
C ILE A 445 -1.85 -10.63 -2.85
N TYR A 446 -1.25 -10.04 -1.82
CA TYR A 446 0.10 -10.32 -1.37
C TYR A 446 0.05 -10.83 0.07
N VAL A 447 0.47 -12.08 0.29
CA VAL A 447 0.50 -12.70 1.62
C VAL A 447 1.91 -13.17 1.94
N ASN A 448 2.54 -12.56 2.93
CA ASN A 448 3.88 -12.95 3.35
C ASN A 448 3.84 -14.20 4.25
N ASN A 449 3.01 -14.21 5.29
CA ASN A 449 2.85 -15.38 6.14
C ASN A 449 1.39 -15.56 6.55
N GLY A 450 0.72 -16.54 5.96
CA GLY A 450 -0.69 -16.81 6.24
C GLY A 450 -1.34 -17.62 5.15
N ASN A 451 -2.43 -18.29 5.49
CA ASN A 451 -3.20 -19.04 4.50
C ASN A 451 -4.10 -18.10 3.69
N THR A 452 -4.31 -18.44 2.43
CA THR A 452 -5.27 -17.77 1.56
C THR A 452 -6.40 -18.72 1.20
N VAL A 453 -7.63 -18.31 1.46
CA VAL A 453 -8.83 -19.05 1.05
C VAL A 453 -9.66 -18.20 0.11
N ILE A 454 -9.80 -18.65 -1.13
CA ILE A 454 -10.70 -18.03 -2.11
C ILE A 454 -11.88 -18.97 -2.32
N SER A 455 -13.09 -18.46 -2.06
CA SER A 455 -14.32 -19.23 -2.08
C SER A 455 -15.55 -18.42 -2.52
N GLY A 456 -16.73 -19.05 -2.47
CA GLY A 456 -17.99 -18.40 -2.75
C GLY A 456 -18.61 -18.76 -4.09
N SER A 457 -19.80 -18.20 -4.35
CA SER A 457 -20.63 -18.52 -5.50
C SER A 457 -20.57 -17.36 -6.50
N GLY A 458 -19.65 -17.42 -7.45
CA GLY A 458 -19.50 -16.40 -8.51
C GLY A 458 -18.61 -15.21 -8.16
N ARG A 459 -17.78 -15.32 -7.12
CA ARG A 459 -16.73 -14.35 -6.79
C ARG A 459 -15.74 -14.23 -7.96
N VAL A 460 -15.48 -13.02 -8.44
CA VAL A 460 -14.45 -12.73 -9.46
C VAL A 460 -13.28 -12.02 -8.80
N VAL A 461 -12.07 -12.54 -8.99
CA VAL A 461 -10.81 -11.90 -8.61
C VAL A 461 -10.04 -11.59 -9.91
N GLU A 462 -9.94 -10.32 -10.25
CA GLU A 462 -9.12 -9.81 -11.36
C GLU A 462 -7.83 -9.24 -10.77
N GLY A 463 -6.78 -10.06 -10.75
CA GLY A 463 -5.50 -9.72 -10.14
C GLY A 463 -4.69 -10.97 -9.82
N ASN A 464 -3.41 -10.74 -9.50
CA ASN A 464 -2.47 -11.82 -9.19
C ASN A 464 -2.55 -12.19 -7.71
N LEU A 465 -2.27 -13.45 -7.39
CA LEU A 465 -2.13 -13.96 -6.03
C LEU A 465 -0.68 -14.34 -5.78
N TYR A 466 -0.04 -13.69 -4.81
CA TYR A 466 1.31 -13.96 -4.37
C TYR A 466 1.29 -14.44 -2.92
N VAL A 467 1.79 -15.65 -2.67
CA VAL A 467 1.88 -16.21 -1.30
C VAL A 467 3.28 -16.72 -1.03
N ASN A 468 3.97 -16.08 -0.08
CA ASN A 468 5.30 -16.50 0.34
C ASN A 468 5.23 -17.74 1.22
N SER A 469 4.68 -17.64 2.42
CA SER A 469 4.53 -18.76 3.33
C SER A 469 3.06 -18.96 3.67
N GLY A 470 2.52 -20.15 3.43
CA GLY A 470 1.14 -20.50 3.76
C GLY A 470 0.41 -21.22 2.63
N ASN A 471 -0.64 -21.94 3.00
CA ASN A 471 -1.42 -22.73 2.06
C ASN A 471 -2.39 -21.86 1.27
N ILE A 472 -2.65 -22.27 0.03
CA ILE A 472 -3.65 -21.66 -0.84
C ILE A 472 -4.76 -22.67 -1.04
N GLU A 473 -5.99 -22.28 -0.72
CA GLU A 473 -7.14 -23.13 -0.90
C GLU A 473 -8.24 -22.43 -1.70
N PHE A 474 -8.64 -23.09 -2.79
CA PHE A 474 -9.76 -22.66 -3.60
C PHE A 474 -10.95 -23.58 -3.40
N LYS A 475 -12.08 -22.98 -3.00
CA LYS A 475 -13.36 -23.65 -2.78
C LYS A 475 -14.45 -22.96 -3.62
N GLY A 476 -15.57 -23.62 -3.86
CA GLY A 476 -16.70 -22.98 -4.56
C GLY A 476 -16.39 -22.55 -6.00
N SER A 477 -17.19 -21.64 -6.55
CA SER A 477 -17.28 -21.40 -8.00
C SER A 477 -16.80 -20.03 -8.45
N GLY A 478 -15.67 -19.58 -7.91
CA GLY A 478 -15.06 -18.31 -8.29
C GLY A 478 -14.32 -18.36 -9.64
N ILE A 479 -13.97 -17.18 -10.15
CA ILE A 479 -13.10 -17.02 -11.32
C ILE A 479 -11.91 -16.16 -10.92
N ILE A 480 -10.71 -16.59 -11.31
CA ILE A 480 -9.47 -15.85 -11.12
C ILE A 480 -8.91 -15.52 -12.50
N TYR A 481 -8.82 -14.22 -12.77
CA TYR A 481 -8.10 -13.68 -13.91
C TYR A 481 -6.78 -13.12 -13.39
N GLY A 482 -5.73 -13.93 -13.47
CA GLY A 482 -4.42 -13.58 -12.94
C GLY A 482 -3.60 -14.82 -12.58
N ASN A 483 -2.34 -14.57 -12.28
CA ASN A 483 -1.36 -15.60 -11.94
C ASN A 483 -1.44 -15.96 -10.45
N ILE A 484 -1.15 -17.21 -10.13
CA ILE A 484 -0.99 -17.72 -8.76
C ILE A 484 0.48 -18.07 -8.60
N ILE A 485 1.19 -17.31 -7.77
CA ILE A 485 2.63 -17.45 -7.54
C ILE A 485 2.85 -17.78 -6.08
N SER A 486 3.54 -18.90 -5.82
CA SER A 486 3.93 -19.30 -4.47
C SER A 486 5.43 -19.58 -4.38
N SER A 487 6.11 -18.86 -3.47
CA SER A 487 7.55 -19.02 -3.22
C SER A 487 7.88 -19.93 -2.04
N GLY A 488 6.89 -20.31 -1.23
CA GLY A 488 7.10 -21.07 -0.02
C GLY A 488 7.44 -22.53 -0.27
N ILE A 489 8.29 -23.06 0.60
CA ILE A 489 8.66 -24.47 0.58
C ILE A 489 7.54 -25.28 1.23
N ASP A 490 7.09 -26.32 0.55
CA ASP A 490 6.07 -27.26 1.04
C ASP A 490 4.72 -26.63 1.38
N ASN A 491 4.39 -25.48 0.77
CA ASN A 491 3.01 -25.00 0.76
C ASN A 491 2.12 -26.01 0.01
N ASP A 492 0.86 -26.10 0.41
CA ASP A 492 -0.17 -26.80 -0.33
C ASP A 492 -1.02 -25.80 -1.13
N ILE A 493 -1.15 -26.04 -2.43
CA ILE A 493 -2.13 -25.37 -3.30
C ILE A 493 -3.24 -26.37 -3.61
N LYS A 494 -4.40 -26.19 -2.98
CA LYS A 494 -5.56 -27.08 -3.10
C LYS A 494 -6.65 -26.44 -3.93
N MET A 495 -7.03 -27.11 -5.00
CA MET A 495 -8.06 -26.65 -5.93
C MET A 495 -9.19 -27.66 -6.01
N GLY A 496 -10.37 -27.27 -5.54
CA GLY A 496 -11.55 -28.10 -5.70
C GLY A 496 -12.85 -27.41 -5.31
N SER A 497 -13.81 -27.41 -6.24
CA SER A 497 -15.19 -27.01 -5.94
C SER A 497 -16.14 -28.21 -5.93
N ASN A 498 -17.05 -28.23 -4.95
CA ASN A 498 -18.23 -29.08 -5.00
C ASN A 498 -19.32 -28.35 -5.77
N GLY A 499 -19.27 -28.36 -7.11
CA GLY A 499 -20.30 -27.76 -7.96
C GLY A 499 -19.77 -27.05 -9.21
N THR A 500 -20.12 -25.78 -9.36
CA THR A 500 -19.71 -24.96 -10.52
C THR A 500 -18.17 -24.77 -10.51
N PRO A 501 -17.49 -24.96 -11.66
CA PRO A 501 -16.04 -24.97 -11.74
C PRO A 501 -15.41 -23.66 -11.25
N LEU A 502 -14.34 -23.78 -10.46
CA LEU A 502 -13.41 -22.68 -10.23
C LEU A 502 -12.51 -22.54 -11.46
N THR A 503 -12.52 -21.39 -12.13
CA THR A 503 -11.69 -21.16 -13.32
C THR A 503 -10.48 -20.30 -12.99
N VAL A 504 -9.28 -20.77 -13.33
CA VAL A 504 -8.04 -19.96 -13.32
C VAL A 504 -7.64 -19.65 -14.75
N ARG A 505 -7.42 -18.36 -15.05
CA ARG A 505 -6.86 -17.87 -16.31
C ARG A 505 -5.58 -17.11 -15.99
N GLY A 506 -4.46 -17.82 -16.13
CA GLY A 506 -3.15 -17.38 -15.68
C GLY A 506 -2.25 -18.57 -15.39
N ILE A 507 -1.01 -18.29 -14.99
CA ILE A 507 -0.04 -19.31 -14.58
C ILE A 507 -0.30 -19.72 -13.12
N ILE A 508 -0.07 -20.99 -12.80
CA ILE A 508 0.15 -21.46 -11.43
C ILE A 508 1.63 -21.80 -11.29
N TYR A 509 2.41 -20.92 -10.64
CA TYR A 509 3.85 -21.06 -10.50
C TYR A 509 4.24 -21.28 -9.04
N ALA A 510 4.53 -22.52 -8.69
CA ALA A 510 4.83 -22.92 -7.31
C ALA A 510 5.88 -24.05 -7.26
N PRO A 511 7.12 -23.78 -7.72
CA PRO A 511 8.15 -24.81 -7.95
C PRO A 511 8.56 -25.61 -6.71
N GLN A 512 8.21 -25.15 -5.49
CA GLN A 512 8.49 -25.86 -4.23
C GLN A 512 7.23 -26.24 -3.44
N SER A 513 6.05 -26.08 -4.04
CA SER A 513 4.75 -26.34 -3.40
C SER A 513 4.06 -27.53 -4.04
N ASN A 514 3.27 -28.26 -3.24
CA ASN A 514 2.45 -29.35 -3.73
C ASN A 514 1.15 -28.78 -4.31
N ILE A 515 0.77 -29.22 -5.51
CA ILE A 515 -0.46 -28.78 -6.16
C ILE A 515 -1.42 -29.96 -6.25
N VAL A 516 -2.60 -29.81 -5.66
CA VAL A 516 -3.61 -30.87 -5.58
C VAL A 516 -4.93 -30.38 -6.14
N PHE A 517 -5.36 -31.02 -7.21
CA PHE A 517 -6.70 -30.85 -7.78
C PHE A 517 -7.61 -32.00 -7.35
N THR A 518 -8.64 -31.68 -6.58
CA THR A 518 -9.57 -32.69 -6.03
C THR A 518 -10.91 -32.74 -6.76
N ASN A 519 -11.33 -31.65 -7.39
CA ASN A 519 -12.64 -31.55 -8.07
C ASN A 519 -12.54 -30.71 -9.35
N ASN A 520 -13.69 -30.33 -9.92
CA ASN A 520 -13.79 -29.56 -11.16
C ASN A 520 -13.15 -28.17 -11.03
N SER A 521 -11.99 -27.98 -11.68
CA SER A 521 -11.19 -26.76 -11.60
C SER A 521 -10.50 -26.48 -12.94
N PRO A 522 -11.18 -25.86 -13.93
CA PRO A 522 -10.55 -25.52 -15.20
C PRO A 522 -9.38 -24.55 -15.03
N VAL A 523 -8.28 -24.82 -15.73
CA VAL A 523 -7.10 -23.95 -15.78
C VAL A 523 -6.76 -23.67 -17.23
N ALA A 524 -6.65 -22.39 -17.59
CA ALA A 524 -6.20 -21.95 -18.90
C ALA A 524 -4.89 -21.14 -18.75
N GLY A 525 -3.75 -21.81 -18.96
CA GLY A 525 -2.41 -21.30 -18.69
C GLY A 525 -1.41 -22.45 -18.50
N GLY A 526 -0.31 -22.20 -17.80
CA GLY A 526 0.69 -23.22 -17.45
C GLY A 526 0.75 -23.49 -15.94
N ILE A 527 1.16 -24.70 -15.56
CA ILE A 527 1.28 -25.12 -14.16
C ILE A 527 2.70 -25.62 -13.91
N VAL A 528 3.35 -25.10 -12.87
CA VAL A 528 4.67 -25.52 -12.38
C VAL A 528 4.57 -25.81 -10.88
N GLY A 529 4.90 -27.04 -10.45
CA GLY A 529 4.76 -27.46 -9.06
C GLY A 529 5.87 -28.40 -8.56
N LYS A 530 6.05 -28.53 -7.25
CA LYS A 530 6.95 -29.55 -6.67
C LYS A 530 6.43 -30.96 -6.91
N THR A 531 5.16 -31.18 -6.59
CA THR A 531 4.40 -32.39 -6.95
C THR A 531 3.04 -31.98 -7.44
N ILE A 532 2.46 -32.75 -8.36
CA ILE A 532 1.15 -32.44 -8.94
C ILE A 532 0.24 -33.66 -8.88
N SER A 533 -0.90 -33.51 -8.21
CA SER A 533 -1.92 -34.55 -8.09
C SER A 533 -3.24 -34.09 -8.69
N ILE A 534 -3.71 -34.79 -9.72
CA ILE A 534 -4.96 -34.51 -10.44
C ILE A 534 -5.91 -35.67 -10.22
N THR A 535 -6.80 -35.53 -9.24
CA THR A 535 -7.77 -36.57 -8.87
C THR A 535 -9.20 -36.26 -9.32
N GLY A 536 -9.54 -34.97 -9.47
CA GLY A 536 -10.84 -34.50 -9.94
C GLY A 536 -10.99 -34.47 -11.47
N ASN A 537 -12.19 -34.10 -11.94
CA ASN A 537 -12.47 -33.80 -13.36
C ASN A 537 -11.93 -32.41 -13.73
N VAL A 538 -10.61 -32.28 -13.88
CA VAL A 538 -9.93 -31.02 -14.21
C VAL A 538 -9.82 -30.86 -15.72
N ASP A 539 -9.96 -29.65 -16.24
CA ASP A 539 -9.70 -29.32 -17.65
C ASP A 539 -8.55 -28.30 -17.71
N ILE A 540 -7.35 -28.77 -18.02
CA ILE A 540 -6.14 -27.95 -18.15
C ILE A 540 -5.90 -27.71 -19.63
N LYS A 541 -5.86 -26.45 -20.03
CA LYS A 541 -5.52 -26.04 -21.40
C LYS A 541 -4.32 -25.11 -21.37
N TYR A 542 -3.23 -25.52 -21.99
CA TYR A 542 -2.11 -24.63 -22.22
C TYR A 542 -2.56 -23.47 -23.10
N ASN A 543 -2.28 -22.25 -22.64
CA ASN A 543 -2.58 -21.03 -23.38
C ASN A 543 -1.50 -20.00 -23.12
N SER A 544 -0.59 -19.82 -24.08
CA SER A 544 0.49 -18.83 -24.01
C SER A 544 -0.01 -17.41 -23.83
N ASP A 545 -1.20 -17.07 -24.34
CA ASP A 545 -1.76 -15.71 -24.21
C ASP A 545 -2.14 -15.35 -22.77
N ASN A 546 -2.30 -16.36 -21.91
CA ASN A 546 -2.57 -16.17 -20.48
C ASN A 546 -1.29 -16.31 -19.64
N ILE A 547 -0.12 -16.50 -20.25
CA ILE A 547 1.16 -16.72 -19.58
C ILE A 547 1.95 -15.42 -19.63
N ASP A 548 2.01 -14.73 -18.49
CA ASP A 548 2.89 -13.57 -18.29
C ASP A 548 3.97 -13.93 -17.27
N THR A 549 5.15 -14.30 -17.78
CA THR A 549 6.31 -14.69 -16.95
C THR A 549 7.20 -13.52 -16.56
N SER A 550 6.92 -12.31 -17.05
CA SER A 550 7.61 -11.09 -16.58
C SER A 550 7.38 -10.85 -15.09
N LEU A 551 6.25 -11.34 -14.58
CA LEU A 551 5.86 -11.35 -13.17
C LEU A 551 6.55 -12.44 -12.35
N ILE A 552 7.45 -13.24 -12.93
CA ILE A 552 8.19 -14.28 -12.23
C ILE A 552 9.65 -13.86 -12.15
N LYS A 553 9.98 -13.14 -11.09
CA LYS A 553 11.35 -12.80 -10.72
C LYS A 553 12.00 -13.94 -9.96
N VAL A 554 13.19 -14.37 -10.38
CA VAL A 554 13.96 -15.44 -9.75
C VAL A 554 15.35 -14.94 -9.35
N GLY A 555 15.95 -15.52 -8.31
CA GLY A 555 17.30 -15.15 -7.86
C GLY A 555 18.37 -15.71 -8.81
N SER A 556 19.46 -14.98 -9.03
CA SER A 556 20.45 -15.28 -10.09
C SER A 556 21.14 -16.65 -9.96
N SER A 557 21.27 -17.34 -11.09
CA SER A 557 22.58 -17.83 -11.53
C SER A 557 22.91 -17.23 -12.91
N THR A 558 23.78 -16.22 -12.93
CA THR A 558 24.61 -15.79 -14.08
C THR A 558 24.07 -14.87 -15.19
N SER A 559 23.16 -13.92 -14.90
CA SER A 559 23.21 -12.61 -15.57
C SER A 559 22.78 -11.49 -14.60
N THR A 560 23.67 -10.54 -14.36
CA THR A 560 23.45 -9.37 -13.49
C THR A 560 22.97 -8.21 -14.37
N HIS A 561 21.71 -7.82 -14.23
CA HIS A 561 21.21 -6.51 -14.67
C HIS A 561 21.46 -5.51 -13.55
N TRP A 562 21.64 -4.24 -13.91
CA TRP A 562 22.17 -3.23 -13.00
C TRP A 562 21.26 -2.01 -13.00
N GLU A 563 20.57 -1.74 -11.89
CA GLU A 563 19.69 -0.58 -11.73
C GLU A 563 20.08 0.24 -10.48
N TYR A 564 19.82 1.54 -10.51
CA TYR A 564 19.98 2.42 -9.34
C TYR A 564 18.65 2.52 -8.59
N LYS A 565 18.64 2.27 -7.27
CA LYS A 565 17.46 2.49 -6.41
C LYS A 565 17.25 3.97 -6.11
N ALA A 566 16.05 4.32 -5.64
CA ALA A 566 15.79 5.68 -5.16
C ALA A 566 16.77 6.01 -4.02
N GLY A 567 17.36 7.19 -4.09
CA GLY A 567 18.40 7.60 -3.18
C GLY A 567 17.88 8.14 -1.86
N TYR A 568 18.75 8.19 -0.86
CA TYR A 568 18.50 8.92 0.38
C TYR A 568 19.29 10.23 0.40
N PHE A 569 18.75 11.24 1.09
CA PHE A 569 19.47 12.48 1.35
C PHE A 569 20.48 12.27 2.48
N GLN A 570 21.70 12.75 2.28
CA GLN A 570 22.77 12.73 3.27
C GLN A 570 22.82 14.02 4.10
#